data_AF-A0A2V5NZN1-F1
#
_entry.id   AF-A0A2V5NZN1-F1
#
_cell.length_a   1.000
_cell.length_b   1.000
_cell.length_c   1.000
_cell.angle_alpha   90.00
_cell.angle_beta   90.00
_cell.angle_gamma   90.00
#
_symmetry.space_group_name_H-M   'P 1'
#
loop_
_entity.id
_entity.type
_entity.pdbx_description
1 polymer ?
#
loop_
_entity_poly.entity_id
_entity_poly.type
_entity_poly.pdbx_seq_one_letter_code
_entity_poly.pdbx_strand_id
1 'polypeptide(L)'
;GMMWEACAQKMTGLGGKLEMGCRVTRCSYDDSSCQWNVEYKNGNGDLRTIEAEHIISSAPMRELVCGLTPVVSERTGRAAQSLKYRDFLTVMLILRDREMFDDNWIYIHDPSVKVGRIQNFRSWSPEMV
;
A
#
# COMPACT_ATOMS: atom_id res chain seq x y z
N GLY A 1 9.54 -2.87 -7.37
CA GLY A 1 10.70 -2.48 -6.56
C GLY A 1 11.43 -3.74 -6.17
N MET A 2 12.72 -3.85 -6.52
CA MET A 2 13.45 -5.12 -6.59
C MET A 2 13.41 -5.96 -5.30
N MET A 3 13.49 -5.32 -4.13
CA MET A 3 13.40 -6.03 -2.84
C MET A 3 12.08 -6.79 -2.69
N TRP A 4 10.96 -6.18 -3.04
CA TRP A 4 9.63 -6.79 -2.92
C TRP A 4 9.37 -7.83 -4.02
N GLU A 5 9.96 -7.67 -5.20
CA GLU A 5 9.95 -8.69 -6.25
C GLU A 5 10.70 -9.95 -5.78
N ALA A 6 11.88 -9.80 -5.19
CA ALA A 6 12.63 -10.91 -4.60
C ALA A 6 11.87 -11.54 -3.42
N CYS A 7 11.22 -10.74 -2.57
CA CYS A 7 10.36 -11.24 -1.49
C CYS A 7 9.20 -12.08 -2.04
N ALA A 8 8.48 -11.58 -3.05
CA ALA A 8 7.38 -12.27 -3.70
C ALA A 8 7.82 -13.61 -4.31
N GLN A 9 8.98 -13.64 -4.97
CA GLN A 9 9.56 -14.87 -5.54
C GLN A 9 9.91 -15.89 -4.45
N LYS A 10 10.55 -15.46 -3.36
CA LYS A 10 10.88 -16.36 -2.24
C LYS A 10 9.62 -16.91 -1.57
N MET A 11 8.62 -16.07 -1.34
CA MET A 11 7.35 -16.47 -0.73
C MET A 11 6.61 -17.50 -1.58
N THR A 12 6.53 -17.28 -2.90
CA THR A 12 5.93 -18.26 -3.82
C THR A 12 6.77 -19.54 -3.96
N GLY A 13 8.09 -19.44 -3.96
CA GLY A 13 8.99 -20.60 -3.93
C GLY A 13 8.86 -21.48 -2.66
N LEU A 14 8.39 -20.90 -1.55
CA LEU A 14 8.05 -21.62 -0.31
C LEU A 14 6.61 -22.15 -0.29
N GLY A 15 5.89 -22.07 -1.42
CA GLY A 15 4.52 -22.59 -1.57
C GLY A 15 3.41 -21.59 -1.24
N GLY A 16 3.75 -20.34 -0.93
CA GLY A 16 2.75 -19.30 -0.75
C GLY A 16 2.10 -18.88 -2.08
N LYS A 17 0.89 -18.33 -2.01
CA LYS A 17 0.13 -17.88 -3.19
C LYS A 17 0.10 -16.36 -3.24
N LEU A 18 0.36 -15.80 -4.42
CA LEU A 18 0.32 -14.36 -4.67
C LEU A 18 -0.70 -14.05 -5.75
N GLU A 19 -1.80 -13.41 -5.36
CA GLU A 19 -2.87 -12.99 -6.27
C GLU A 19 -2.78 -11.48 -6.52
N MET A 20 -2.26 -11.11 -7.68
CA MET A 20 -2.14 -9.70 -8.10
C MET A 20 -3.42 -9.22 -8.79
N GLY A 21 -3.66 -7.90 -8.79
CA GLY A 21 -4.87 -7.34 -9.41
C GLY A 21 -6.17 -7.71 -8.69
N CYS A 22 -6.08 -8.14 -7.43
CA CYS A 22 -7.20 -8.54 -6.60
C CYS A 22 -7.47 -7.47 -5.54
N ARG A 23 -8.56 -6.71 -5.72
CA ARG A 23 -8.97 -5.67 -4.77
C ARG A 23 -9.97 -6.24 -3.78
N VAL A 24 -9.55 -6.42 -2.52
CA VAL A 24 -10.44 -6.77 -1.42
C VAL A 24 -11.50 -5.69 -1.23
N THR A 25 -12.77 -6.09 -1.18
CA THR A 25 -13.92 -5.20 -1.01
C THR A 25 -14.61 -5.38 0.33
N ARG A 26 -14.54 -6.59 0.91
CA ARG A 26 -15.20 -6.89 2.20
C ARG A 26 -14.55 -8.08 2.89
N CYS A 27 -14.52 -8.06 4.23
CA CYS A 27 -14.18 -9.21 5.06
C CYS A 27 -15.33 -9.46 6.03
N SER A 28 -15.92 -10.66 5.98
CA SER A 28 -17.04 -11.06 6.83
C SER A 28 -16.62 -12.20 7.73
N TYR A 29 -16.78 -12.06 9.04
CA TYR A 29 -16.59 -13.14 9.99
C TYR A 29 -17.90 -13.91 10.17
N ASP A 30 -17.82 -15.23 10.08
CA ASP A 30 -18.92 -16.14 10.34
C ASP A 30 -18.69 -16.82 11.70
N ASP A 31 -19.48 -16.43 12.69
CA ASP A 31 -19.42 -16.98 14.05
C ASP A 31 -19.76 -18.48 14.12
N SER A 32 -20.49 -19.02 13.13
CA SER A 32 -20.90 -20.42 13.13
C SER A 32 -19.80 -21.35 12.66
N SER A 33 -19.02 -20.94 11.66
CA SER A 33 -17.88 -21.68 11.13
C SER A 33 -16.55 -21.27 11.77
N CYS A 34 -16.53 -20.17 12.54
CA CYS A 34 -15.32 -19.54 13.08
C CYS A 34 -14.31 -19.16 11.99
N GLN A 35 -14.80 -18.73 10.81
CA GLN A 35 -13.97 -18.38 9.66
C GLN A 35 -14.27 -16.99 9.13
N TRP A 36 -13.27 -16.41 8.46
CA TRP A 36 -13.42 -15.22 7.65
C TRP A 36 -13.71 -15.56 6.19
N ASN A 37 -14.63 -14.82 5.61
CA ASN A 37 -14.88 -14.75 4.18
C ASN A 37 -14.35 -13.42 3.65
N VAL A 38 -13.32 -13.49 2.80
CA VAL A 38 -12.71 -12.32 2.17
C VAL A 38 -13.19 -12.22 0.73
N GLU A 39 -13.98 -11.19 0.46
CA GLU A 39 -14.50 -10.86 -0.85
C GLU A 39 -13.53 -9.91 -1.56
N TYR A 40 -13.21 -10.20 -2.82
CA TYR A 40 -12.37 -9.36 -3.66
C TYR A 40 -12.84 -9.33 -5.11
N LYS A 41 -12.52 -8.24 -5.81
CA LYS A 41 -12.67 -8.13 -7.25
C LYS A 41 -11.36 -8.45 -7.95
N ASN A 42 -11.38 -9.38 -8.90
CA ASN A 42 -10.20 -9.71 -9.71
C ASN A 42 -9.96 -8.65 -10.82
N GLY A 43 -8.91 -8.83 -11.61
CA GLY A 43 -8.56 -7.92 -12.72
C GLY A 43 -9.63 -7.83 -13.82
N ASN A 44 -10.53 -8.81 -13.93
CA ASN A 44 -11.66 -8.81 -14.87
C ASN A 44 -12.91 -8.11 -14.29
N GLY A 45 -12.87 -7.74 -13.00
CA GLY A 45 -14.00 -7.15 -12.28
C GLY A 45 -14.94 -8.18 -11.64
N ASP A 46 -14.66 -9.48 -11.76
CA ASP A 46 -15.48 -10.54 -11.14
C ASP A 46 -15.34 -10.51 -9.63
N LEU A 47 -16.45 -10.69 -8.94
CA LEU A 47 -16.46 -10.87 -7.48
C LEU A 47 -16.10 -12.32 -7.13
N ARG A 48 -15.14 -12.49 -6.23
CA ARG A 48 -14.67 -13.77 -5.72
C ARG A 48 -14.61 -13.72 -4.21
N THR A 49 -14.69 -14.90 -3.59
CA THR A 49 -14.58 -15.06 -2.14
C THR A 49 -13.56 -16.13 -1.83
N ILE A 50 -12.74 -15.91 -0.79
CA ILE A 50 -11.88 -16.92 -0.20
C ILE A 50 -12.15 -17.02 1.30
N GLU A 51 -12.02 -18.22 1.83
CA GLU A 51 -12.11 -18.49 3.26
C GLU A 51 -10.73 -18.40 3.92
N ALA A 52 -10.68 -17.92 5.16
CA ALA A 52 -9.47 -17.81 5.94
C ALA A 52 -9.76 -17.92 7.44
N GLU A 53 -8.90 -18.60 8.19
CA GLU A 53 -8.97 -18.64 9.66
C GLU A 53 -8.48 -17.32 10.28
N HIS A 54 -7.47 -16.70 9.65
CA HIS A 54 -6.83 -15.49 10.13
C HIS A 54 -6.58 -14.50 8.99
N ILE A 55 -6.68 -13.20 9.30
CA ILE A 55 -6.39 -12.11 8.37
C ILE A 55 -5.32 -11.21 8.97
N ILE A 56 -4.24 -10.98 8.22
CA ILE A 56 -3.28 -9.90 8.46
C ILE A 56 -3.49 -8.87 7.37
N SER A 57 -4.02 -7.70 7.73
CA SER A 57 -4.31 -6.63 6.77
C SER A 57 -3.33 -5.47 6.91
N SER A 58 -2.73 -5.08 5.79
CA SER A 58 -1.95 -3.84 5.66
C SER A 58 -2.73 -2.73 4.96
N ALA A 59 -4.04 -2.90 4.75
CA ALA A 59 -4.89 -1.89 4.12
C ALA A 59 -5.06 -0.66 5.03
N PRO A 60 -5.32 0.53 4.46
CA PRO A 60 -5.62 1.71 5.26
C PRO A 60 -6.79 1.45 6.22
N MET A 61 -6.61 1.76 7.50
CA MET A 61 -7.60 1.47 8.55
C MET A 61 -8.98 2.07 8.24
N ARG A 62 -9.01 3.26 7.61
CA ARG A 62 -10.26 3.91 7.19
C ARG A 62 -11.05 3.08 6.18
N GLU A 63 -10.37 2.42 5.23
CA GLU A 63 -11.01 1.57 4.24
C GLU A 63 -11.36 0.20 4.83
N LEU A 64 -10.42 -0.39 5.58
CA LEU A 64 -10.60 -1.70 6.20
C LEU A 64 -11.84 -1.74 7.10
N VAL A 65 -11.96 -0.78 8.02
CA VAL A 65 -13.04 -0.75 9.02
C VAL A 65 -14.43 -0.65 8.37
N CYS A 66 -14.54 0.09 7.26
CA CYS A 66 -15.79 0.19 6.50
C CYS A 66 -16.16 -1.11 5.77
N GLY A 67 -15.18 -1.97 5.52
CA GLY A 67 -15.35 -3.26 4.83
C GLY A 67 -15.49 -4.47 5.76
N LEU A 68 -15.61 -4.29 7.08
CA LEU A 68 -15.78 -5.40 8.02
C LEU A 68 -17.26 -5.74 8.25
N THR A 69 -17.55 -7.03 8.32
CA THR A 69 -18.84 -7.60 8.76
C THR A 69 -18.55 -8.69 9.81
N PRO A 70 -19.26 -8.76 10.96
CA PRO A 70 -20.23 -7.79 11.47
C PRO A 70 -19.64 -6.37 11.57
N VAL A 71 -20.53 -5.38 11.47
CA VAL A 71 -20.12 -3.98 11.54
C VAL A 71 -19.51 -3.71 12.91
N VAL A 72 -18.36 -3.03 12.93
CA VAL A 72 -17.70 -2.64 14.17
C VAL A 72 -18.56 -1.69 14.99
N SER A 73 -18.21 -1.49 16.27
CA SER A 73 -18.89 -0.49 17.10
C SER A 73 -18.88 0.90 16.45
N GLU A 74 -19.93 1.68 16.68
CA GLU A 74 -20.06 3.06 16.17
C GLU A 74 -18.86 3.94 16.56
N ARG A 75 -18.33 3.75 17.77
CA ARG A 75 -17.13 4.43 18.27
C ARG A 75 -15.92 4.10 17.39
N THR A 76 -15.71 2.82 17.09
CA THR A 76 -14.62 2.36 16.22
C THR A 76 -14.77 2.90 14.80
N GLY A 77 -15.99 2.85 14.24
CA GLY A 77 -16.28 3.40 12.91
C GLY A 77 -15.94 4.89 12.81
N ARG A 78 -16.39 5.70 13.78
CA ARG A 78 -16.05 7.13 13.85
C ARG A 78 -14.56 7.40 14.01
N ALA A 79 -13.86 6.61 14.83
CA ALA A 79 -12.42 6.73 15.02
C ALA A 79 -11.65 6.43 13.73
N ALA A 80 -12.05 5.41 12.97
CA ALA A 80 -11.42 5.09 11.69
C ALA A 80 -11.68 6.18 10.63
N GLN A 81 -12.90 6.72 10.58
CA GLN A 81 -13.27 7.77 9.62
C GLN A 81 -12.59 9.13 9.91
N SER A 82 -12.19 9.39 11.16
CA SER A 82 -11.52 10.64 11.53
C SER A 82 -10.02 10.66 11.19
N LEU A 83 -9.45 9.52 10.79
CA LEU A 83 -8.06 9.44 10.34
C LEU A 83 -7.85 10.29 9.08
N LYS A 84 -6.84 11.15 9.14
CA LYS A 84 -6.43 12.02 8.04
C LYS A 84 -5.15 11.48 7.41
N TYR A 85 -5.15 11.39 6.08
CA TYR A 85 -3.98 11.03 5.29
C TYR A 85 -3.50 12.24 4.52
N ARG A 86 -2.19 12.31 4.30
CA ARG A 86 -1.58 13.29 3.41
C ARG A 86 -1.08 12.53 2.19
N ASP A 87 -1.49 12.99 1.03
CA ASP A 87 -1.01 12.44 -0.23
C ASP A 87 0.44 12.89 -0.50
N PHE A 88 1.13 12.15 -1.36
CA PHE A 88 2.52 12.41 -1.72
C PHE A 88 2.68 12.44 -3.24
N LEU A 89 2.92 13.63 -3.78
CA LEU A 89 3.22 13.81 -5.19
C LEU A 89 4.72 13.73 -5.42
N THR A 90 5.15 12.84 -6.32
CA THR A 90 6.54 12.76 -6.79
C THR A 90 6.59 13.23 -8.24
N VAL A 91 7.50 14.16 -8.54
CA VAL A 91 7.80 14.59 -9.91
C VAL A 91 9.21 14.11 -10.23
N MET A 92 9.33 13.28 -11.27
CA MET A 92 10.63 12.78 -11.74
C MET A 92 11.20 13.76 -12.77
N LEU A 93 12.41 14.26 -12.51
CA LEU A 93 13.15 15.11 -13.46
C LEU A 93 14.44 14.39 -13.87
N ILE A 94 14.57 14.11 -15.16
CA ILE A 94 15.78 13.50 -15.72
C ILE A 94 16.60 14.62 -16.36
N LEU A 95 17.79 14.86 -15.81
CA LEU A 95 18.68 15.92 -16.25
C LEU A 95 19.85 15.35 -17.05
N ARG A 96 20.34 16.12 -18.03
CA ARG A 96 21.54 15.76 -18.81
C ARG A 96 22.82 16.00 -18.00
N ASP A 97 22.81 17.07 -17.22
CA ASP A 97 23.91 17.42 -16.34
C ASP A 97 23.88 16.55 -15.08
N ARG A 98 25.06 16.05 -14.73
CA ARG A 98 25.29 14.90 -13.87
C ARG A 98 26.01 15.27 -12.58
N GLU A 99 26.49 16.51 -12.46
CA GLU A 99 27.29 17.03 -11.34
C GLU A 99 26.52 18.15 -10.62
N MET A 100 25.28 17.90 -10.21
CA MET A 100 24.47 18.94 -9.57
C MET A 100 24.68 19.04 -8.06
N PHE A 101 24.78 17.90 -7.35
CA PHE A 101 25.09 17.82 -5.92
C PHE A 101 25.20 16.35 -5.48
N ASP A 102 25.99 16.07 -4.44
CA ASP A 102 26.25 14.71 -3.95
C ASP A 102 25.22 14.24 -2.92
N ASP A 103 24.47 15.16 -2.29
CA ASP A 103 23.48 14.83 -1.27
C ASP A 103 22.38 13.91 -1.79
N ASN A 104 22.04 12.89 -1.01
CA ASN A 104 20.92 11.99 -1.31
C ASN A 104 19.57 12.72 -1.32
N TRP A 105 19.41 13.73 -0.48
CA TRP A 105 18.23 14.58 -0.44
C TRP A 105 18.51 15.97 0.11
N ILE A 106 17.70 16.94 -0.35
CA ILE A 106 17.70 18.32 0.13
C ILE A 106 16.31 18.64 0.66
N TYR A 107 16.22 19.17 1.88
CA TYR A 107 14.98 19.69 2.44
C TYR A 107 14.76 21.13 2.01
N ILE A 108 13.52 21.46 1.66
CA ILE A 108 13.17 22.79 1.19
C ILE A 108 12.20 23.44 2.18
N HIS A 109 12.60 24.61 2.69
CA HIS A 109 11.81 25.46 3.57
C HIS A 109 11.45 26.81 2.92
N ASP A 110 11.65 26.94 1.61
CA ASP A 110 11.36 28.15 0.85
C ASP A 110 9.89 28.16 0.38
N PRO A 111 9.07 29.16 0.80
CA PRO A 111 7.66 29.23 0.42
C PRO A 111 7.42 29.56 -1.07
N SER A 112 8.44 30.02 -1.80
CA SER A 112 8.35 30.35 -3.22
C SER A 112 8.18 29.13 -4.13
N VAL A 113 8.50 27.93 -3.64
CA VAL A 113 8.36 26.67 -4.37
C VAL A 113 7.40 25.71 -3.66
N LYS A 114 6.80 24.79 -4.43
CA LYS A 114 5.84 23.79 -3.91
C LYS A 114 6.48 22.40 -3.82
N VAL A 115 7.62 22.33 -3.13
CA VAL A 115 8.38 21.09 -2.91
C VAL A 115 8.83 21.05 -1.46
N GLY A 116 8.68 19.90 -0.80
CA GLY A 116 9.21 19.69 0.55
C GLY A 116 10.60 19.04 0.58
N ARG A 117 10.92 18.24 -0.45
CA ARG A 117 12.19 17.52 -0.56
C ARG A 117 12.55 17.24 -2.03
N ILE A 118 13.81 17.46 -2.39
CA ILE A 118 14.41 16.93 -3.62
C ILE A 118 15.23 15.70 -3.26
N GLN A 119 15.17 14.65 -4.08
CA GLN A 119 15.97 13.44 -3.92
C GLN A 119 16.87 13.25 -5.13
N ASN A 120 18.15 13.00 -4.92
CA ASN A 120 19.07 12.59 -5.96
C ASN A 120 19.19 11.06 -5.96
N PHE A 121 18.41 10.40 -6.79
CA PHE A 121 18.40 8.93 -6.87
C PHE A 121 19.74 8.33 -7.33
N ARG A 122 20.55 9.09 -8.06
CA ARG A 122 21.88 8.65 -8.50
C ARG A 122 22.84 8.41 -7.33
N SER A 123 22.79 9.27 -6.32
CA SER A 123 23.66 9.17 -5.14
C SER A 123 23.38 7.90 -4.33
N TRP A 124 22.21 7.27 -4.52
CA TRP A 124 21.88 5.98 -3.92
C TRP A 124 22.44 4.80 -4.71
N SER A 125 22.35 4.84 -6.03
CA SER A 125 22.96 3.84 -6.91
C SER A 125 23.01 4.34 -8.37
N PRO A 126 24.07 4.04 -9.12
CA PRO A 126 24.12 4.28 -10.57
C PRO A 126 22.99 3.60 -11.35
N GLU A 127 22.38 2.54 -10.81
CA GLU A 127 21.31 1.76 -11.45
C GLU A 127 19.91 2.34 -11.22
N MET A 128 19.78 3.37 -10.37
CA MET A 128 18.50 4.02 -10.07
C MET A 128 18.15 5.15 -11.06
N VAL A 129 18.94 5.36 -12.11
CA VAL A 129 18.76 6.38 -13.15
C VAL A 129 19.09 5.83 -14.52
#